data_AF-A0A952TKA7-F1
#
_entry.id   AF-A0A952TKA7-F1
#
_cell.length_a   1.000
_cell.length_b   1.000
_cell.length_c   1.000
_cell.angle_alpha   90.00
_cell.angle_beta   90.00
_cell.angle_gamma   90.00
#
_symmetry.space_group_name_H-M   'P 1'
#
loop_
_entity.id
_entity.type
_entity.pdbx_description
1 polymer ?
#
loop_
_entity_poly.entity_id
_entity_poly.type
_entity_poly.pdbx_seq_one_letter_code
_entity_poly.pdbx_strand_id
1 'polypeptide(L)'
;MANSPRRRFRYARRPLAERLQKFKQQRPRGPLLPGRALNPRLQKELRRANHLLAVGAHANAGRIFADMASRALDHDIWYPAPMLFLQAAHAYLLGEDSTSSLGYAQRGLELLTSQQRAAELRHAAARYLNELDASASASESAALRTWLDTALQQTAQAPSTPAPGSLCPYCGAHGSLEALAARGGQAQLCRYCDSIWHNEAA
;
A
#
# COMPACT_ATOMS: atom_id res chain seq x y z
N MET A 1 -53.40 39.78 -1.25
CA MET A 1 -52.84 38.58 -1.92
C MET A 1 -51.46 38.93 -2.48
N ALA A 2 -50.39 38.58 -1.77
CA ALA A 2 -49.01 38.91 -2.15
C ALA A 2 -48.42 37.83 -3.05
N ASN A 3 -48.02 38.23 -4.26
CA ASN A 3 -47.54 37.35 -5.31
C ASN A 3 -46.04 37.09 -5.11
N SER A 4 -45.68 35.90 -4.63
CA SER A 4 -44.30 35.50 -4.35
C SER A 4 -43.58 35.09 -5.65
N PRO A 5 -42.51 35.78 -6.07
CA PRO A 5 -41.78 35.40 -7.28
C PRO A 5 -40.98 34.13 -6.98
N ARG A 6 -41.46 33.01 -7.55
CA ARG A 6 -40.77 31.72 -7.58
C ARG A 6 -39.34 31.94 -8.08
N ARG A 7 -38.37 31.90 -7.15
CA ARG A 7 -36.93 31.86 -7.44
C ARG A 7 -36.64 30.56 -8.19
N ARG A 8 -36.73 30.60 -9.52
CA ARG A 8 -36.24 29.53 -10.38
C ARG A 8 -34.73 29.48 -10.19
N PHE A 9 -34.25 28.48 -9.46
CA PHE A 9 -32.84 28.15 -9.37
C PHE A 9 -32.30 27.93 -10.78
N ARG A 10 -31.68 28.98 -11.34
CA ARG A 10 -30.87 28.89 -12.55
C ARG A 10 -29.60 28.15 -12.18
N TYR A 11 -29.65 26.82 -12.15
CA TYR A 11 -28.46 26.02 -12.38
C TYR A 11 -28.09 26.21 -13.85
N ALA A 12 -27.46 27.36 -14.16
CA ALA A 12 -26.80 27.54 -15.44
C ALA A 12 -25.77 26.42 -15.54
N ARG A 13 -26.07 25.40 -16.35
CA ARG A 13 -25.16 24.30 -16.62
C ARG A 13 -23.89 24.94 -17.19
N ARG A 14 -22.84 25.03 -16.36
CA ARG A 14 -21.52 25.44 -16.86
C ARG A 14 -21.19 24.62 -18.10
N PRO A 15 -20.76 25.25 -19.20
CA PRO A 15 -20.41 24.58 -20.44
C PRO A 15 -19.49 23.40 -20.15
N LEU A 16 -19.74 22.27 -20.81
CA LEU A 16 -18.97 21.04 -20.59
C LEU A 16 -17.46 21.26 -20.83
N ALA A 17 -17.12 22.13 -21.78
CA ALA A 17 -15.77 22.59 -22.06
C ALA A 17 -15.09 23.22 -20.83
N GLU A 18 -15.79 24.08 -20.09
CA GLU A 18 -15.27 24.80 -18.93
C GLU A 18 -15.01 23.85 -17.74
N ARG A 19 -15.83 22.81 -17.58
CA ARG A 19 -15.60 21.75 -16.57
C ARG A 19 -14.39 20.89 -16.93
N LEU A 20 -14.23 20.53 -18.20
CA LEU A 20 -13.07 19.77 -18.67
C LEU A 20 -11.77 20.55 -18.56
N GLN A 21 -11.81 21.86 -18.79
CA GLN A 21 -10.65 22.75 -18.66
C GLN A 21 -10.19 22.84 -17.21
N LYS A 22 -11.13 22.97 -16.24
CA LYS A 22 -10.80 22.90 -14.80
C LYS A 22 -10.25 21.54 -14.39
N PHE A 23 -10.77 20.43 -14.94
CA PHE A 23 -10.26 19.08 -14.66
C PHE A 23 -8.84 18.84 -15.23
N LYS A 24 -8.51 19.47 -16.36
CA LYS A 24 -7.16 19.45 -16.95
C LYS A 24 -6.19 20.34 -16.16
N GLN A 25 -6.67 21.47 -15.63
CA GLN A 25 -5.87 22.43 -14.84
C GLN A 25 -5.66 21.97 -13.38
N GLN A 26 -6.53 21.12 -12.85
CA GLN A 26 -6.34 20.46 -11.56
C GLN A 26 -5.52 19.18 -11.70
N ARG A 27 -4.21 19.31 -11.92
CA ARG A 27 -3.23 18.30 -11.51
C ARG A 27 -2.05 19.01 -10.86
N PRO A 28 -1.61 18.51 -9.70
CA PRO A 28 -0.85 17.28 -9.71
C PRO A 28 -1.58 16.12 -9.02
N ARG A 29 -1.47 14.93 -9.65
CA ARG A 29 -1.39 13.68 -8.91
C ARG A 29 -0.08 13.77 -8.12
N GLY A 30 -0.12 14.47 -6.99
CA GLY A 30 1.03 14.51 -6.08
C GLY A 30 1.38 13.08 -5.65
N PRO A 31 2.61 12.85 -5.16
CA PRO A 31 2.93 11.60 -4.49
C PRO A 31 1.81 11.29 -3.49
N LEU A 32 1.50 10.01 -3.31
CA LEU A 32 0.59 9.56 -2.25
C LEU A 32 1.22 9.95 -0.91
N LEU A 33 0.95 11.19 -0.50
CA LEU A 33 1.36 11.71 0.79
C LEU A 33 0.65 10.88 1.85
N PRO A 34 1.32 10.58 2.97
CA PRO A 34 0.69 9.99 4.14
C PRO A 34 -0.64 10.70 4.44
N GLY A 35 -1.73 9.93 4.54
CA GLY A 35 -3.05 10.46 4.91
C GLY A 35 -3.93 10.98 3.76
N ARG A 36 -3.49 10.96 2.49
CA ARG A 36 -4.40 11.21 1.35
C ARG A 36 -5.08 9.93 0.88
N ALA A 37 -6.39 10.03 0.60
CA ALA A 37 -7.15 8.93 0.02
C ALA A 37 -6.57 8.54 -1.35
N LEU A 38 -6.46 7.23 -1.59
CA LEU A 38 -6.10 6.66 -2.88
C LEU A 38 -7.05 7.12 -3.98
N ASN A 39 -6.56 7.15 -5.21
CA ASN A 39 -7.43 7.31 -6.37
C ASN A 39 -8.53 6.22 -6.32
N PRO A 40 -9.82 6.55 -6.47
CA PRO A 40 -10.92 5.58 -6.38
C PRO A 40 -10.75 4.35 -7.29
N ARG A 41 -10.12 4.55 -8.46
CA ARG A 41 -9.79 3.43 -9.36
C ARG A 41 -8.76 2.48 -8.76
N LEU A 42 -7.69 3.03 -8.17
CA LEU A 42 -6.65 2.27 -7.51
C LEU A 42 -7.19 1.56 -6.27
N GLN A 43 -8.08 2.21 -5.52
CA GLN A 43 -8.77 1.58 -4.38
C GLN A 43 -9.64 0.40 -4.83
N LYS A 44 -10.35 0.52 -5.96
CA LYS A 44 -11.14 -0.59 -6.52
C LYS A 44 -10.25 -1.78 -6.94
N GLU A 45 -9.09 -1.51 -7.53
CA GLU A 45 -8.12 -2.55 -7.90
C GLU A 45 -7.51 -3.23 -6.67
N LEU A 46 -7.15 -2.47 -5.64
CA LEU A 46 -6.71 -2.97 -4.32
C LEU A 46 -7.75 -3.90 -3.68
N ARG A 47 -9.02 -3.45 -3.59
CA ARG A 47 -10.10 -4.28 -3.05
C ARG A 47 -10.30 -5.57 -3.84
N ARG A 48 -10.19 -5.49 -5.17
CA ARG A 48 -10.29 -6.67 -6.03
C ARG A 48 -9.13 -7.65 -5.74
N ALA A 49 -7.90 -7.16 -5.63
CA ALA A 49 -6.74 -7.99 -5.32
C ALA A 49 -6.86 -8.65 -3.93
N ASN A 50 -7.29 -7.89 -2.91
CA ASN A 50 -7.54 -8.42 -1.57
C ASN A 50 -8.67 -9.45 -1.55
N HIS A 51 -9.74 -9.22 -2.31
CA HIS A 51 -10.81 -10.21 -2.44
C HIS A 51 -10.30 -11.51 -3.08
N LEU A 52 -9.47 -11.42 -4.13
CA LEU A 52 -8.85 -12.58 -4.76
C LEU A 52 -7.93 -13.34 -3.80
N LEU A 53 -7.15 -12.64 -2.96
CA LEU A 53 -6.40 -13.29 -1.88
C LEU A 53 -7.32 -14.07 -0.94
N ALA A 54 -8.41 -13.44 -0.48
CA ALA A 54 -9.34 -14.04 0.46
C ALA A 54 -10.05 -15.29 -0.08
N VAL A 55 -10.33 -15.33 -1.40
CA VAL A 55 -10.95 -16.50 -2.04
C VAL A 55 -9.95 -17.56 -2.55
N GLY A 56 -8.66 -17.42 -2.22
CA GLY A 56 -7.62 -18.38 -2.63
C GLY A 56 -7.10 -18.22 -4.07
N ALA A 57 -7.53 -17.18 -4.79
CA ALA A 57 -7.07 -16.89 -6.15
C ALA A 57 -5.73 -16.14 -6.15
N HIS A 58 -4.73 -16.74 -5.49
CA HIS A 58 -3.45 -16.16 -5.12
C HIS A 58 -2.64 -15.59 -6.30
N ALA A 59 -2.43 -16.38 -7.36
CA ALA A 59 -1.68 -15.93 -8.55
C ALA A 59 -2.34 -14.72 -9.26
N ASN A 60 -3.67 -14.67 -9.28
CA ASN A 60 -4.40 -13.55 -9.86
C ASN A 60 -4.28 -12.28 -9.00
N ALA A 61 -4.31 -12.43 -7.67
CA ALA A 61 -4.09 -11.32 -6.76
C ALA A 61 -2.66 -10.76 -6.92
N GLY A 62 -1.65 -11.64 -6.93
CA GLY A 62 -0.25 -11.27 -7.12
C GLY A 62 -0.02 -10.46 -8.39
N ARG A 63 -0.60 -10.90 -9.51
CA ARG A 63 -0.54 -10.17 -10.78
C ARG A 63 -1.13 -8.75 -10.69
N ILE A 64 -2.26 -8.57 -10.00
CA ILE A 64 -2.87 -7.24 -9.86
C ILE A 64 -1.97 -6.32 -9.02
N PHE A 65 -1.40 -6.83 -7.92
CA PHE A 65 -0.48 -6.05 -7.09
C PHE A 65 0.80 -5.66 -7.85
N ALA A 66 1.41 -6.60 -8.57
CA ALA A 66 2.61 -6.35 -9.37
C ALA A 66 2.35 -5.33 -10.49
N ASP A 67 1.22 -5.44 -11.19
CA ASP A 67 0.82 -4.47 -12.22
C ASP A 67 0.55 -3.08 -11.63
N MET A 68 -0.11 -3.02 -10.47
CA MET A 68 -0.30 -1.75 -9.75
C MET A 68 1.03 -1.12 -9.32
N ALA A 69 1.96 -1.92 -8.80
CA ALA A 69 3.29 -1.45 -8.40
C ALA A 69 4.08 -0.91 -9.60
N SER A 70 4.05 -1.64 -10.72
CA SER A 70 4.73 -1.25 -11.97
C SER A 70 4.14 0.05 -12.52
N ARG A 71 2.81 0.16 -12.62
CA ARG A 71 2.13 1.40 -13.03
C ARG A 71 2.40 2.57 -12.08
N ALA A 72 2.62 2.32 -10.80
CA ALA A 72 3.00 3.36 -9.85
C ALA A 72 4.40 3.88 -10.17
N LEU A 73 5.36 3.00 -10.46
CA LEU A 73 6.71 3.39 -10.89
C LEU A 73 6.69 4.13 -12.24
N ASP A 74 5.93 3.66 -13.23
CA ASP A 74 5.80 4.30 -14.55
C ASP A 74 5.21 5.72 -14.48
N HIS A 75 4.57 6.06 -13.36
CA HIS A 75 3.97 7.37 -13.09
C HIS A 75 4.74 8.18 -12.05
N ASP A 76 5.96 7.78 -11.71
CA ASP A 76 6.82 8.41 -10.68
C ASP A 76 6.17 8.46 -9.29
N ILE A 77 5.29 7.52 -8.99
CA ILE A 77 4.63 7.35 -7.69
C ILE A 77 5.38 6.28 -6.89
N TRP A 78 6.52 6.68 -6.34
CA TRP A 78 7.48 5.77 -5.69
C TRP A 78 7.05 5.24 -4.32
N TYR A 79 6.30 6.02 -3.54
CA TYR A 79 5.99 5.69 -2.15
C TYR A 79 5.19 4.37 -1.94
N PRO A 80 4.10 4.08 -2.66
CA PRO A 80 3.34 2.83 -2.47
C PRO A 80 3.97 1.60 -3.14
N ALA A 81 4.84 1.81 -4.15
CA ALA A 81 5.31 0.76 -5.02
C ALA A 81 6.03 -0.39 -4.26
N PRO A 82 6.91 -0.12 -3.28
CA PRO A 82 7.57 -1.19 -2.52
C PRO A 82 6.57 -2.12 -1.82
N MET A 83 5.57 -1.54 -1.15
CA MET A 83 4.56 -2.31 -0.42
C MET A 83 3.65 -3.10 -1.37
N LEU A 84 3.36 -2.57 -2.56
CA LEU A 84 2.60 -3.30 -3.58
C LEU A 84 3.40 -4.49 -4.15
N PHE A 85 4.70 -4.35 -4.37
CA PHE A 85 5.55 -5.48 -4.75
C PHE A 85 5.62 -6.55 -3.64
N LEU A 86 5.71 -6.13 -2.37
CA LEU A 86 5.69 -7.06 -1.24
C LEU A 86 4.34 -7.79 -1.09
N GLN A 87 3.22 -7.13 -1.37
CA GLN A 87 1.91 -7.81 -1.42
C GLN A 87 1.80 -8.77 -2.61
N ALA A 88 2.41 -8.43 -3.75
CA ALA A 88 2.52 -9.36 -4.87
C ALA A 88 3.31 -10.61 -4.47
N ALA A 89 4.46 -10.41 -3.82
CA ALA A 89 5.29 -11.50 -3.30
C ALA A 89 4.50 -12.42 -2.38
N HIS A 90 3.87 -11.86 -1.34
CA HIS A 90 3.03 -12.60 -0.41
C HIS A 90 1.94 -13.42 -1.12
N ALA A 91 1.27 -12.82 -2.12
CA ALA A 91 0.27 -13.53 -2.90
C ALA A 91 0.85 -14.70 -3.69
N TYR A 92 2.03 -14.55 -4.31
CA TYR A 92 2.69 -15.66 -5.01
C TYR A 92 3.18 -16.74 -4.05
N LEU A 93 3.66 -16.36 -2.87
CA LEU A 93 4.07 -17.30 -1.82
C LEU A 93 2.91 -18.20 -1.39
N LEU A 94 1.73 -17.60 -1.13
CA LEU A 94 0.51 -18.35 -0.81
C LEU A 94 0.02 -19.23 -1.97
N GLY A 95 0.35 -18.85 -3.20
CA GLY A 95 0.07 -19.63 -4.40
C GLY A 95 1.13 -20.67 -4.75
N GLU A 96 2.08 -20.94 -3.84
CA GLU A 96 3.19 -21.90 -4.02
C GLU A 96 4.14 -21.56 -5.19
N ASP A 97 4.12 -20.33 -5.69
CA ASP A 97 5.05 -19.84 -6.72
C ASP A 97 6.21 -19.07 -6.04
N SER A 98 7.14 -19.83 -5.46
CA SER A 98 8.28 -19.26 -4.72
C SER A 98 9.17 -18.38 -5.60
N THR A 99 9.31 -18.74 -6.89
CA THR A 99 10.16 -18.01 -7.83
C THR A 99 9.62 -16.61 -8.09
N SER A 100 8.33 -16.47 -8.42
CA SER A 100 7.70 -15.16 -8.57
C SER A 100 7.69 -14.40 -7.25
N SER A 101 7.42 -15.11 -6.13
CA SER A 101 7.39 -14.50 -4.81
C SER A 101 8.70 -13.80 -4.46
N LEU A 102 9.83 -14.52 -4.56
CA LEU A 102 11.15 -13.97 -4.29
C LEU A 102 11.49 -12.79 -5.19
N GLY A 103 11.23 -12.90 -6.50
CA GLY A 103 11.54 -11.83 -7.45
C GLY A 103 10.83 -10.52 -7.09
N TYR A 104 9.55 -10.60 -6.72
CA TYR A 104 8.81 -9.41 -6.28
C TYR A 104 9.21 -8.93 -4.89
N ALA A 105 9.55 -9.84 -3.96
CA ALA A 105 10.01 -9.48 -2.63
C ALA A 105 11.33 -8.71 -2.68
N GLN A 106 12.32 -9.23 -3.40
CA GLN A 106 13.61 -8.56 -3.60
C GLN A 106 13.41 -7.16 -4.19
N ARG A 107 12.61 -7.05 -5.25
CA ARG A 107 12.32 -5.75 -5.88
C ARG A 107 11.66 -4.75 -4.92
N GLY A 108 10.72 -5.22 -4.10
CA GLY A 108 10.08 -4.39 -3.07
C GLY A 108 11.08 -3.91 -2.01
N LEU A 109 11.91 -4.81 -1.51
CA LEU A 109 12.92 -4.50 -0.49
C LEU A 109 14.02 -3.58 -1.05
N GLU A 110 14.48 -3.79 -2.27
CA GLU A 110 15.44 -2.92 -2.97
C GLU A 110 14.92 -1.48 -3.07
N LEU A 111 13.65 -1.31 -3.41
CA LEU A 111 13.03 0.02 -3.45
C LEU A 111 12.94 0.68 -2.07
N LEU A 112 12.72 -0.10 -0.99
CA LEU A 112 12.77 0.45 0.37
C LEU A 112 14.20 0.90 0.73
N THR A 113 15.21 0.10 0.36
CA THR A 113 16.62 0.44 0.54
C THR A 113 17.00 1.72 -0.22
N SER A 114 16.61 1.82 -1.51
CA SER A 114 16.90 2.99 -2.35
C SER A 114 16.20 4.26 -1.86
N GLN A 115 15.05 4.12 -1.20
CA GLN A 115 14.29 5.22 -0.59
C GLN A 115 14.75 5.55 0.84
N GLN A 116 15.79 4.88 1.36
CA GLN A 116 16.29 5.02 2.73
C GLN A 116 15.22 4.77 3.82
N ARG A 117 14.23 3.91 3.55
CA ARG A 117 13.11 3.60 4.47
C ARG A 117 13.48 2.46 5.42
N ALA A 118 14.55 2.64 6.20
CA ALA A 118 15.17 1.59 7.00
C ALA A 118 14.23 0.89 8.01
N ALA A 119 13.31 1.63 8.64
CA ALA A 119 12.35 1.04 9.58
C ALA A 119 11.34 0.14 8.84
N GLU A 120 10.81 0.61 7.72
CA GLU A 120 9.86 -0.17 6.91
C GLU A 120 10.53 -1.37 6.25
N LEU A 121 11.78 -1.22 5.80
CA LEU A 121 12.61 -2.31 5.31
C LEU A 121 12.74 -3.41 6.35
N ARG A 122 13.13 -3.08 7.59
CA ARG A 122 13.24 -4.06 8.69
C ARG A 122 11.92 -4.78 8.97
N HIS A 123 10.81 -4.05 9.08
CA HIS A 123 9.51 -4.63 9.37
C HIS A 123 9.00 -5.54 8.24
N ALA A 124 9.06 -5.06 6.99
CA ALA A 124 8.65 -5.82 5.82
C ALA A 124 9.50 -7.08 5.62
N ALA A 125 10.82 -6.95 5.77
CA ALA A 125 11.77 -8.05 5.66
C ALA A 125 11.51 -9.13 6.72
N ALA A 126 11.41 -8.75 7.99
CA ALA A 126 11.16 -9.69 9.08
C ALA A 126 9.84 -10.46 8.88
N ARG A 127 8.79 -9.75 8.46
CA ARG A 127 7.51 -10.37 8.16
C ARG A 127 7.63 -11.38 7.01
N TYR A 128 8.18 -10.97 5.88
CA TYR A 128 8.29 -11.84 4.71
C TYR A 128 9.20 -13.05 4.95
N LEU A 129 10.30 -12.89 5.71
CA LEU A 129 11.15 -14.00 6.12
C LEU A 129 10.40 -15.02 6.98
N ASN A 130 9.59 -14.58 7.94
CA ASN A 130 8.77 -15.49 8.74
C ASN A 130 7.77 -16.29 7.88
N GLU A 131 7.17 -15.63 6.89
CA GLU A 131 6.27 -16.29 5.92
C GLU A 131 7.03 -17.29 5.05
N LEU A 132 8.23 -16.93 4.59
CA LEU A 132 9.09 -17.77 3.75
C LEU A 132 9.63 -19.00 4.52
N ASP A 133 10.04 -18.83 5.77
CA ASP A 133 10.48 -19.91 6.66
C ASP A 133 9.34 -20.91 6.90
N ALA A 134 8.10 -20.43 7.05
CA ALA A 134 6.92 -21.26 7.19
C ALA A 134 6.60 -22.07 5.92
N SER A 135 6.98 -21.57 4.74
CA SER A 135 6.79 -22.25 3.44
C SER A 135 7.85 -23.32 3.11
N ALA A 136 8.74 -23.66 4.07
CA ALA A 136 9.81 -24.65 3.95
C ALA A 136 10.94 -24.33 2.94
N SER A 137 11.07 -23.08 2.50
CA SER A 137 12.12 -22.65 1.55
C SER A 137 13.38 -22.15 2.27
N ALA A 138 14.07 -23.04 2.98
CA ALA A 138 15.18 -22.70 3.88
C ALA A 138 16.40 -22.08 3.17
N SER A 139 16.76 -22.56 1.97
CA SER A 139 17.88 -22.03 1.19
C SER A 139 17.64 -20.60 0.71
N GLU A 140 16.43 -20.33 0.25
CA GLU A 140 15.98 -19.02 -0.23
C GLU A 140 15.93 -18.00 0.91
N SER A 141 15.42 -18.40 2.08
CA SER A 141 15.42 -17.57 3.28
C SER A 141 16.83 -17.21 3.74
N ALA A 142 17.76 -18.17 3.73
CA ALA A 142 19.15 -17.90 4.09
C ALA A 142 19.81 -16.87 3.15
N ALA A 143 19.63 -17.03 1.84
CA ALA A 143 20.17 -16.08 0.85
C ALA A 143 19.57 -14.67 1.03
N LEU A 144 18.25 -14.57 1.27
CA LEU A 144 17.59 -13.29 1.48
C LEU A 144 18.03 -12.61 2.78
N ARG A 145 18.25 -13.38 3.86
CA ARG A 145 18.80 -12.87 5.13
C ARG A 145 20.20 -12.26 4.93
N THR A 146 21.10 -12.98 4.24
CA THR A 146 22.44 -12.46 3.95
C THR A 146 22.39 -11.16 3.15
N TRP A 147 21.53 -11.08 2.13
CA TRP A 147 21.33 -9.85 1.37
C TRP A 147 20.77 -8.72 2.26
N LEU A 148 19.78 -9.00 3.09
CA LEU A 148 19.17 -8.02 4.00
C LEU A 148 20.17 -7.43 4.99
N ASP A 149 21.07 -8.24 5.56
CA ASP A 149 22.10 -7.76 6.47
C ASP A 149 23.00 -6.71 5.79
N THR A 150 23.38 -6.94 4.53
CA THR A 150 24.16 -5.97 3.74
C THR A 150 23.33 -4.72 3.41
N ALA A 151 22.06 -4.87 3.04
CA ALA A 151 21.18 -3.76 2.69
C ALA A 151 20.89 -2.85 3.90
N LEU A 152 20.68 -3.43 5.08
CA LEU A 152 20.44 -2.72 6.32
C LEU A 152 21.66 -1.94 6.81
N GLN A 153 22.86 -2.49 6.64
CA GLN A 153 24.10 -1.76 6.93
C GLN A 153 24.24 -0.50 6.06
N GLN A 154 23.82 -0.58 4.80
CA GLN A 154 23.80 0.57 3.88
C GLN A 154 22.74 1.63 4.27
N THR A 155 21.63 1.20 4.88
CA THR A 155 20.54 2.11 5.29
C THR A 155 20.68 2.66 6.72
N ALA A 156 21.67 2.21 7.51
CA ALA A 156 21.78 2.46 8.96
C ALA A 156 22.08 3.92 9.38
N GLN A 157 22.09 4.89 8.46
CA GLN A 157 22.46 6.29 8.76
C GLN A 157 21.31 7.19 9.25
N ALA A 158 20.05 6.72 9.29
CA ALA A 158 18.93 7.56 9.75
C ALA A 158 18.26 7.00 11.01
N PRO A 159 18.33 7.69 12.17
CA PRO A 159 17.50 7.37 13.33
C PRO A 159 16.05 7.73 12.99
N SER A 160 15.30 6.79 12.44
CA SER A 160 13.85 6.89 12.35
C SER A 160 13.26 6.06 13.46
N THR A 161 12.71 6.73 14.48
CA THR A 161 11.82 6.14 15.47
C THR A 161 10.40 6.34 14.95
N PRO A 162 9.83 5.43 14.13
CA PRO A 162 8.39 5.45 13.94
C PRO A 162 7.74 5.04 15.27
N ALA A 163 6.81 5.86 15.76
CA ALA A 163 6.05 5.51 16.95
C ALA A 163 5.33 4.16 16.72
N PRO A 164 5.50 3.17 17.62
CA PRO A 164 4.87 1.86 17.49
C PRO A 164 3.34 2.02 17.43
N GLY A 165 2.73 1.38 16.44
CA GLY A 165 1.28 1.36 16.24
C GLY A 165 0.73 2.28 15.15
N SER A 166 1.54 3.14 14.52
CA SER A 166 1.05 4.13 13.54
C SER A 166 0.86 3.62 12.09
N LEU A 167 1.31 2.41 11.76
CA LEU A 167 1.40 1.90 10.39
C LEU A 167 0.56 0.63 10.20
N CYS A 168 -0.07 0.51 9.04
CA CYS A 168 -0.73 -0.71 8.62
C CYS A 168 0.27 -1.85 8.40
N PRO A 169 0.12 -3.02 9.04
CA PRO A 169 1.00 -4.15 8.80
C PRO A 169 0.86 -4.72 7.38
N TYR A 170 -0.29 -4.53 6.72
CA TYR A 170 -0.55 -5.05 5.38
C TYR A 170 -0.08 -4.14 4.24
N CYS A 171 -0.29 -2.83 4.34
CA CYS A 171 0.02 -1.90 3.25
C CYS A 171 1.06 -0.82 3.62
N GLY A 172 1.54 -0.79 4.86
CA GLY A 172 2.48 0.23 5.32
C GLY A 172 1.90 1.64 5.39
N ALA A 173 0.61 1.85 5.12
CA ALA A 173 0.01 3.18 5.21
C ALA A 173 -0.08 3.63 6.68
N HIS A 174 0.26 4.89 6.95
CA HIS A 174 -0.02 5.50 8.23
C HIS A 174 -1.53 5.47 8.52
N GLY A 175 -1.93 4.84 9.61
CA GLY A 175 -3.30 4.92 10.11
C GLY A 175 -3.65 6.38 10.39
N SER A 176 -4.87 6.82 10.07
CA SER A 176 -5.33 8.14 10.50
C SER A 176 -5.24 8.22 12.03
N LEU A 177 -4.77 9.34 12.57
CA LEU A 177 -4.59 9.54 14.02
C LEU A 177 -5.84 9.17 14.86
N GLU A 178 -7.06 9.29 14.30
CA GLU A 178 -8.31 8.82 14.94
C GLU A 178 -8.41 7.29 15.06
N ALA A 179 -7.91 6.53 14.08
CA ALA A 179 -7.79 5.07 14.12
C ALA A 179 -6.70 4.64 15.13
N LEU A 180 -5.71 5.50 15.35
CA LEU A 180 -4.64 5.33 16.35
C LEU A 180 -5.08 5.67 17.77
N ALA A 181 -6.11 6.50 17.95
CA ALA A 181 -6.67 6.88 19.24
C ALA A 181 -7.59 5.80 19.84
N ALA A 182 -8.16 4.91 19.02
CA ALA A 182 -8.93 3.76 19.48
C ALA A 182 -8.00 2.63 19.96
N ARG A 183 -7.27 2.87 21.04
CA ARG A 183 -6.60 1.83 21.85
C ARG A 183 -7.69 1.05 22.58
N GLY A 184 -7.92 -0.22 22.21
CA GLY A 184 -8.93 -1.03 22.90
C GLY A 184 -9.25 -2.40 22.29
N GLY A 185 -8.27 -3.10 21.70
CA GLY A 185 -8.46 -4.48 21.22
C GLY A 185 -9.49 -4.67 20.09
N GLN A 186 -10.03 -3.59 19.52
CA GLN A 186 -10.99 -3.67 18.42
C GLN A 186 -10.27 -3.83 17.08
N ALA A 187 -10.87 -4.63 16.20
CA ALA A 187 -10.41 -4.81 14.83
C ALA A 187 -10.49 -3.47 14.08
N GLN A 188 -9.34 -2.96 13.64
CA GLN A 188 -9.22 -1.71 12.89
C GLN A 188 -9.28 -2.02 11.39
N LEU A 189 -10.10 -1.27 10.64
CA LEU A 189 -10.10 -1.33 9.19
C LEU A 189 -9.13 -0.28 8.65
N CYS A 190 -8.11 -0.71 7.91
CA CYS A 190 -7.19 0.19 7.25
C CYS A 190 -7.93 1.01 6.19
N ARG A 191 -8.13 2.32 6.37
CA ARG A 191 -8.75 3.17 5.33
C ARG A 191 -8.04 3.16 3.97
N TYR A 192 -6.77 2.73 3.93
CA TYR A 192 -5.98 2.69 2.71
C TYR A 192 -6.19 1.39 1.92
N CYS A 193 -6.02 0.23 2.55
CA CYS A 193 -6.16 -1.07 1.86
C CYS A 193 -7.40 -1.87 2.27
N ASP A 194 -8.26 -1.30 3.10
CA ASP A 194 -9.47 -1.92 3.68
C ASP A 194 -9.21 -3.25 4.41
N SER A 195 -7.95 -3.55 4.76
CA SER A 195 -7.61 -4.74 5.54
C SER A 195 -7.96 -4.55 7.01
N ILE A 196 -8.46 -5.63 7.62
CA ILE A 196 -8.77 -5.68 9.04
C ILE A 196 -7.50 -6.13 9.77
N TRP A 197 -7.10 -5.40 10.80
CA TRP A 197 -6.03 -5.86 11.70
C TRP A 197 -6.43 -5.66 13.16
N HIS A 198 -5.86 -6.49 14.04
CA HIS A 198 -6.02 -6.36 15.49
C HIS A 198 -4.78 -5.67 16.05
N ASN A 199 -4.95 -4.54 16.73
CA ASN A 199 -3.89 -4.00 17.57
C ASN A 199 -3.90 -4.81 18.87
N GLU A 200 -2.97 -5.74 19.00
CA GLU A 200 -2.67 -6.32 20.31
C GLU A 200 -2.14 -5.19 21.19
N ALA A 201 -2.87 -4.88 22.26
CA ALA A 201 -2.42 -3.92 23.25
C ALA A 201 -1.18 -4.51 23.92
N ALA A 202 -0.02 -3.89 23.69
CA ALA A 202 1.18 -4.13 24.48
C ALA A 202 1.00 -3.63 25.92
#